data_AF-A0A6G4A0Z6-F1
#
_entry.id   AF-A0A6G4A0Z6-F1
#
_cell.length_a   1.000
_cell.length_b   1.000
_cell.length_c   1.000
_cell.angle_alpha   90.00
_cell.angle_beta   90.00
_cell.angle_gamma   90.00
#
_symmetry.space_group_name_H-M   'P 1'
#
loop_
_entity.id
_entity.type
_entity.pdbx_description
1 polymer ?
#
loop_
_entity_poly.entity_id
_entity_poly.type
_entity_poly.pdbx_seq_one_letter_code
_entity_poly.pdbx_strand_id
1 'polypeptide(L)'
;MTIERAILIMVWLVCVIAMPIVIPKGRSREAALVFLSNQVISWTLSLFFVEMNWFSNPVREFPAASGSNFTNNYVLYPFISTVFYLYYPGGKNLLIKALYQIGFILFACGYVYAIEKYTNLVKFHHFHILLNGIVFFLGLNVTRLYGRWFFKAVRGRG
;
A
#
# COMPACT_ATOMS: atom_id res chain seq x y z
N MET A 1 21.72 -2.10 15.56
CA MET A 1 20.36 -1.94 14.98
C MET A 1 19.67 -3.29 14.99
N THR A 2 18.38 -3.35 15.32
CA THR A 2 17.62 -4.59 15.17
C THR A 2 17.30 -4.84 13.69
N ILE A 3 17.07 -6.10 13.32
CA ILE A 3 16.73 -6.49 11.94
C ILE A 3 15.48 -5.74 11.46
N GLU A 4 14.50 -5.54 12.34
CA GLU A 4 13.26 -4.80 12.05
C GLU A 4 13.55 -3.36 11.62
N ARG A 5 14.42 -2.64 12.35
CA ARG A 5 14.76 -1.25 12.01
C ARG A 5 15.52 -1.17 10.69
N ALA A 6 16.37 -2.16 10.40
CA ALA A 6 17.05 -2.25 9.11
C ALA A 6 16.04 -2.45 7.98
N ILE A 7 15.04 -3.33 8.15
CA ILE A 7 13.97 -3.54 7.16
C ILE A 7 13.20 -2.24 6.90
N LEU A 8 12.79 -1.50 7.95
CA LEU A 8 12.06 -0.24 7.77
C LEU A 8 12.88 0.80 6.99
N ILE A 9 14.16 0.96 7.33
CA ILE A 9 15.07 1.87 6.59
C ILE A 9 15.26 1.40 5.15
N MET A 10 15.40 0.10 4.91
CA MET A 10 15.51 -0.45 3.56
C MET A 10 14.25 -0.18 2.73
N VAL A 11 13.06 -0.32 3.31
CA VAL A 11 11.80 0.01 2.63
C VAL A 11 11.76 1.48 2.24
N TRP A 12 12.19 2.39 3.12
CA TRP A 12 12.32 3.81 2.80
C TRP A 12 13.28 4.06 1.64
N LEU A 13 14.49 3.52 1.70
CA LEU A 13 15.50 3.69 0.66
C LEU A 13 14.98 3.19 -0.69
N VAL A 14 14.41 1.99 -0.71
CA VAL A 14 13.84 1.40 -1.92
C VAL A 14 12.70 2.27 -2.47
N CYS A 15 11.77 2.72 -1.63
CA CYS A 15 10.63 3.53 -2.11
C CYS A 15 11.09 4.90 -2.61
N VAL A 16 11.96 5.60 -1.89
CA VAL A 16 12.45 6.93 -2.26
C VAL A 16 13.26 6.90 -3.54
N ILE A 17 14.10 5.86 -3.75
CA ILE A 17 14.88 5.70 -4.97
C ILE A 17 13.99 5.22 -6.14
N ALA A 18 13.08 4.28 -5.89
CA ALA A 18 12.23 3.71 -6.94
C ALA A 18 11.17 4.71 -7.45
N MET A 19 10.62 5.56 -6.59
CA MET A 19 9.59 6.54 -6.97
C MET A 19 9.95 7.38 -8.21
N PRO A 20 11.07 8.12 -8.25
CA PRO A 20 11.42 8.94 -9.41
C PRO A 20 11.77 8.12 -10.67
N ILE A 21 12.14 6.84 -10.52
CA ILE A 21 12.48 5.95 -11.64
C ILE A 21 11.21 5.33 -12.24
N VAL A 22 10.28 4.89 -11.38
CA VAL A 22 9.07 4.17 -11.77
C VAL A 22 7.94 5.14 -12.14
N ILE A 23 7.89 6.36 -11.60
CA ILE A 23 6.81 7.31 -11.90
C ILE A 23 7.17 8.09 -13.19
N PRO A 24 6.39 7.97 -14.28
CA PRO A 24 6.64 8.74 -15.49
C PRO A 24 6.47 10.25 -15.23
N LYS A 25 7.42 11.07 -15.70
CA LYS A 25 7.42 12.53 -15.48
C LYS A 25 6.09 13.20 -15.85
N GLY A 26 5.46 12.76 -16.95
CA GLY A 26 4.18 13.27 -17.44
C GLY A 26 2.94 12.87 -16.61
N ARG A 27 3.09 11.96 -15.64
CA ARG A 27 1.99 11.46 -14.79
C ARG A 27 2.26 11.65 -13.29
N SER A 28 3.20 12.53 -12.94
CA SER A 28 3.56 12.86 -11.55
C SER A 28 2.37 13.38 -10.73
N ARG A 29 1.51 14.21 -11.34
CA ARG A 29 0.27 14.70 -10.69
C ARG A 29 -0.70 13.57 -10.37
N GLU A 30 -0.85 12.60 -11.29
CA GLU A 30 -1.68 11.43 -11.05
C GLU A 30 -1.10 10.56 -9.94
N ALA A 31 0.21 10.36 -9.96
CA ALA A 31 0.93 9.59 -8.96
C ALA A 31 0.78 10.20 -7.56
N ALA A 32 1.00 11.51 -7.42
CA ALA A 32 0.89 12.22 -6.15
C ALA A 32 -0.53 12.13 -5.56
N LEU A 33 -1.57 12.34 -6.38
CA LEU A 33 -2.95 12.22 -5.93
C LEU A 33 -3.25 10.82 -5.40
N VAL A 34 -2.92 9.79 -6.19
CA VAL A 34 -3.17 8.39 -5.85
C VAL A 34 -2.41 7.99 -4.59
N PHE A 35 -1.13 8.37 -4.50
CA PHE A 35 -0.29 8.13 -3.33
C PHE A 35 -0.91 8.73 -2.06
N LEU A 36 -1.22 10.03 -2.07
CA LEU A 36 -1.80 10.73 -0.92
C LEU A 36 -3.20 10.20 -0.57
N SER A 37 -4.03 9.89 -1.57
CA SER A 37 -5.36 9.30 -1.31
C SER A 37 -5.26 7.92 -0.66
N ASN A 38 -4.27 7.12 -1.06
CA ASN A 38 -4.08 5.81 -0.47
C ASN A 38 -3.55 5.91 0.95
N GLN A 39 -2.70 6.91 1.26
CA GLN A 39 -2.24 7.15 2.64
C GLN A 39 -3.43 7.25 3.59
N VAL A 40 -4.41 8.10 3.27
CA VAL A 40 -5.62 8.30 4.09
C VAL A 40 -6.31 6.97 4.39
N ILE A 41 -6.44 6.10 3.39
CA ILE A 41 -7.09 4.80 3.54
C ILE A 41 -6.22 3.86 4.39
N SER A 42 -4.94 3.73 4.08
CA SER A 42 -4.06 2.73 4.69
C SER A 42 -3.80 2.99 6.16
N TRP A 43 -3.46 4.23 6.56
CA TRP A 43 -3.19 4.50 7.97
C TRP A 43 -4.47 4.43 8.82
N THR A 44 -5.61 4.89 8.28
CA THR A 44 -6.90 4.83 8.99
C THR A 44 -7.32 3.39 9.23
N LEU A 45 -7.27 2.54 8.21
CA LEU A 45 -7.59 1.12 8.35
C LEU A 45 -6.60 0.42 9.30
N SER A 46 -5.31 0.74 9.20
CA SER A 46 -4.32 0.17 10.10
C SER A 46 -4.60 0.52 11.56
N LEU A 47 -4.94 1.77 11.86
CA LEU A 47 -5.31 2.16 13.23
C LEU A 47 -6.58 1.44 13.67
N PHE A 48 -7.62 1.44 12.84
CA PHE A 48 -8.87 0.75 13.13
C PHE A 48 -8.64 -0.72 13.52
N PHE A 49 -7.82 -1.45 12.75
CA PHE A 49 -7.50 -2.84 13.06
C PHE A 49 -6.62 -3.03 14.30
N VAL A 50 -5.76 -2.06 14.63
CA VAL A 50 -4.99 -2.09 15.89
C VAL A 50 -5.90 -1.87 17.10
N GLU A 51 -6.80 -0.88 17.03
CA GLU A 51 -7.78 -0.60 18.11
C GLU A 51 -8.73 -1.78 18.35
N MET A 52 -9.10 -2.49 17.28
CA MET A 52 -9.89 -3.73 17.36
C MET A 52 -9.08 -4.94 17.87
N ASN A 53 -7.81 -4.77 18.20
CA ASN A 53 -6.87 -5.84 18.58
C ASN A 53 -6.76 -6.96 17.52
N TRP A 54 -7.02 -6.67 16.25
CA TRP A 54 -6.89 -7.66 15.17
C TRP A 54 -5.42 -7.96 14.86
N PHE A 55 -4.58 -6.94 14.95
CA PHE A 55 -3.13 -7.07 14.88
C PHE A 55 -2.42 -6.00 15.71
N SER A 56 -1.13 -6.21 15.95
CA SER A 56 -0.27 -5.25 16.65
C SER A 56 1.04 -5.03 15.90
N ASN A 57 1.66 -3.86 16.10
CA ASN A 57 2.98 -3.54 15.55
C ASN A 57 3.96 -3.30 16.72
N PRO A 58 4.54 -4.36 17.31
CA PRO A 58 5.43 -4.23 18.47
C PRO A 58 6.62 -3.30 18.19
N VAL A 59 7.28 -3.48 17.03
CA VAL A 59 8.37 -2.61 16.57
C VAL A 59 7.83 -1.65 15.52
N ARG A 60 7.82 -0.36 15.85
CA ARG A 60 7.32 0.74 15.01
C ARG A 60 8.07 2.03 15.31
N GLU A 61 7.94 3.01 14.43
CA GLU A 61 8.73 4.25 14.40
C GLU A 61 8.28 5.25 15.47
N PHE A 62 6.97 5.39 15.64
CA PHE A 62 6.35 6.40 16.51
C PHE A 62 5.50 5.75 17.60
N PRO A 63 6.08 4.93 18.50
CA PRO A 63 5.31 4.12 19.44
C PRO A 63 4.48 4.94 20.43
N ALA A 64 4.90 6.18 20.72
CA ALA A 64 4.19 7.11 21.61
C ALA A 64 3.02 7.84 20.93
N ALA A 65 2.98 7.90 19.59
CA ALA A 65 1.98 8.66 18.85
C ALA A 65 0.94 7.77 18.16
N SER A 66 1.31 6.55 17.76
CA SER A 66 0.43 5.68 17.00
C SER A 66 0.73 4.20 17.26
N GLY A 67 -0.31 3.37 17.24
CA GLY A 67 -0.19 1.91 17.20
C GLY A 67 0.13 1.36 15.80
N SER A 68 0.07 2.19 14.75
CA SER A 68 0.32 1.81 13.36
C SER A 68 1.81 1.76 13.03
N ASN A 69 2.19 0.92 12.06
CA ASN A 69 3.51 0.95 11.44
C ASN A 69 3.54 2.05 10.38
N PHE A 70 4.38 3.07 10.57
CA PHE A 70 4.37 4.25 9.71
C PHE A 70 4.89 3.93 8.31
N THR A 71 6.03 3.26 8.21
CA THR A 71 6.66 2.97 6.90
C THR A 71 5.74 2.16 5.99
N ASN A 72 5.10 1.11 6.53
CA ASN A 72 4.21 0.27 5.72
C ASN A 72 2.98 1.07 5.23
N ASN A 73 2.33 1.81 6.13
CA ASN A 73 1.05 2.45 5.84
C ASN A 73 1.17 3.80 5.13
N TYR A 74 2.24 4.57 5.36
CA TYR A 74 2.41 5.90 4.76
C TYR A 74 3.32 5.88 3.53
N VAL A 75 4.16 4.85 3.35
CA VAL A 75 5.14 4.82 2.26
C VAL A 75 4.91 3.62 1.35
N LEU A 76 5.06 2.40 1.87
CA LEU A 76 5.09 1.19 1.04
C LEU A 76 3.76 0.93 0.34
N TYR A 77 2.64 0.84 1.07
CA TYR A 77 1.34 0.55 0.45
C TYR A 77 0.86 1.67 -0.47
N PRO A 78 0.98 2.95 -0.10
CA PRO A 78 0.72 4.05 -1.03
C PRO A 78 1.58 4.00 -2.29
N PHE A 79 2.85 3.63 -2.19
CA PHE A 79 3.73 3.45 -3.35
C PHE A 79 3.25 2.30 -4.24
N ILE A 80 3.00 1.11 -3.67
CA ILE A 80 2.46 -0.05 -4.40
C ILE A 80 1.16 0.30 -5.12
N SER A 81 0.24 1.00 -4.44
CA SER A 81 -1.04 1.46 -5.00
C SER A 81 -0.86 2.44 -6.16
N THR A 82 0.14 3.32 -6.05
CA THR A 82 0.51 4.26 -7.10
C THR A 82 1.04 3.55 -8.34
N VAL A 83 1.96 2.61 -8.16
CA VAL A 83 2.49 1.79 -9.26
C VAL A 83 1.37 0.98 -9.91
N PHE A 84 0.53 0.34 -9.11
CA PHE A 84 -0.65 -0.40 -9.58
C PHE A 84 -1.57 0.46 -10.43
N TYR A 85 -1.87 1.69 -10.00
CA TYR A 85 -2.71 2.62 -10.75
C TYR A 85 -2.07 3.06 -12.07
N LEU A 86 -0.80 3.47 -12.04
CA LEU A 86 -0.11 4.01 -13.20
C LEU A 86 0.02 2.96 -14.31
N TYR A 87 0.30 1.72 -13.95
CA TYR A 87 0.56 0.64 -14.91
C TYR A 87 -0.64 -0.29 -15.11
N TYR A 88 -1.81 0.05 -14.57
CA TYR A 88 -3.00 -0.79 -14.70
C TYR A 88 -3.36 -1.01 -16.19
N PRO A 89 -3.53 -2.26 -16.65
CA PRO A 89 -3.79 -2.57 -18.07
C PRO A 89 -5.25 -2.32 -18.47
N GLY A 90 -5.68 -1.05 -18.46
CA GLY A 90 -7.08 -0.64 -18.64
C GLY A 90 -7.73 -1.11 -19.97
N GLY A 91 -6.96 -1.13 -21.05
CA GLY A 91 -7.42 -1.54 -22.39
C GLY A 91 -7.29 -3.04 -22.71
N LYS A 92 -6.79 -3.87 -21.78
CA LYS A 92 -6.61 -5.31 -22.00
C LYS A 92 -7.85 -6.11 -21.59
N ASN A 93 -7.88 -7.40 -21.95
CA ASN A 93 -8.97 -8.32 -21.58
C ASN A 93 -9.03 -8.55 -20.06
N LEU A 94 -10.12 -9.18 -19.60
CA LEU A 94 -10.36 -9.41 -18.17
C LEU A 94 -9.29 -10.30 -17.53
N LEU A 95 -8.79 -11.31 -18.25
CA LEU A 95 -7.77 -12.22 -17.74
C LEU A 95 -6.46 -11.49 -17.40
N ILE A 96 -5.96 -10.63 -18.30
CA ILE A 96 -4.74 -9.85 -18.05
C ILE A 96 -4.92 -8.91 -16.85
N LYS A 97 -6.11 -8.31 -16.71
CA LYS A 97 -6.45 -7.45 -15.56
C LYS A 97 -6.48 -8.25 -14.25
N ALA A 98 -7.06 -9.45 -14.27
CA ALA A 98 -7.13 -10.34 -13.11
C ALA A 98 -5.73 -10.82 -12.69
N LEU A 99 -4.90 -11.26 -13.64
CA LEU A 99 -3.52 -11.67 -13.35
C LEU A 99 -2.69 -10.52 -12.78
N TYR A 100 -2.84 -9.32 -13.34
CA TYR A 100 -2.18 -8.11 -12.82
C TYR A 100 -2.60 -7.82 -11.37
N GLN A 101 -3.90 -7.86 -11.08
CA GLN A 101 -4.42 -7.68 -9.73
C GLN A 101 -3.91 -8.75 -8.75
N ILE A 102 -3.97 -10.02 -9.15
CA ILE A 102 -3.53 -11.15 -8.33
C ILE A 102 -2.03 -11.03 -8.04
N GLY A 103 -1.21 -10.66 -9.03
CA GLY A 103 0.23 -10.46 -8.84
C GLY A 103 0.55 -9.44 -7.74
N PHE A 104 -0.13 -8.29 -7.75
CA PHE A 104 0.05 -7.26 -6.71
C PHE A 104 -0.44 -7.73 -5.32
N ILE A 105 -1.55 -8.45 -5.26
CA ILE A 105 -2.05 -9.00 -3.98
C ILE A 105 -1.12 -10.07 -3.45
N LEU A 106 -0.64 -10.98 -4.29
CA LEU A 106 0.30 -12.02 -3.88
C LEU A 106 1.61 -11.43 -3.38
N PHE A 107 2.12 -10.38 -4.05
CA PHE A 107 3.29 -9.65 -3.56
C PHE A 107 3.04 -9.03 -2.17
N ALA A 108 1.92 -8.31 -2.00
CA ALA A 108 1.59 -7.67 -0.73
C ALA A 108 1.37 -8.69 0.40
N CYS A 109 0.62 -9.77 0.15
CA CYS A 109 0.42 -10.85 1.11
C CYS A 109 1.74 -11.58 1.42
N GLY A 110 2.57 -11.85 0.42
CA GLY A 110 3.89 -12.48 0.62
C GLY A 110 4.81 -11.62 1.47
N TYR A 111 4.86 -10.31 1.21
CA TYR A 111 5.58 -9.35 2.05
C TYR A 111 5.08 -9.37 3.50
N VAL A 112 3.76 -9.26 3.70
CA VAL A 112 3.19 -9.23 5.06
C VAL A 112 3.41 -10.55 5.80
N TYR A 113 3.23 -11.68 5.12
CA TYR A 113 3.51 -12.99 5.68
C TYR A 113 4.97 -13.12 6.11
N ALA A 114 5.91 -12.64 5.29
CA ALA A 114 7.34 -12.68 5.62
C ALA A 114 7.65 -11.83 6.86
N ILE A 115 7.17 -10.58 6.94
CA ILE A 115 7.44 -9.73 8.11
C ILE A 115 6.73 -10.24 9.37
N GLU A 116 5.55 -10.83 9.24
CA GLU A 116 4.82 -11.39 10.39
C GLU A 116 5.52 -12.64 10.96
N LYS A 117 5.97 -13.52 10.06
CA LYS A 117 6.61 -14.79 10.42
C LYS A 117 8.03 -14.59 10.99
N TYR A 118 8.82 -13.71 10.39
CA TYR A 118 10.25 -13.59 10.69
C TYR A 118 10.63 -12.37 11.53
N THR A 119 9.68 -11.47 11.82
CA THR A 119 9.99 -10.21 12.52
C THR A 119 8.92 -9.85 13.54
N ASN A 120 9.15 -8.77 14.30
CA ASN A 120 8.18 -8.17 15.21
C ASN A 120 7.56 -6.87 14.66
N LEU A 121 7.57 -6.69 13.33
CA LEU A 121 6.95 -5.53 12.68
C LEU A 121 5.42 -5.61 12.67
N VAL A 122 4.87 -6.82 12.53
CA VAL A 122 3.42 -7.10 12.55
C VAL A 122 3.19 -8.42 13.28
N LYS A 123 2.20 -8.47 14.16
CA LYS A 123 1.72 -9.70 14.81
C LYS A 123 0.21 -9.79 14.69
N PHE A 124 -0.27 -10.84 14.04
CA PHE A 124 -1.69 -11.12 13.90
C PHE A 124 -2.23 -11.86 15.11
N HIS A 125 -3.41 -11.43 15.60
CA HIS A 125 -4.13 -12.08 16.70
C HIS A 125 -5.42 -12.72 16.18
N HIS A 126 -6.28 -11.91 15.56
CA HIS A 126 -7.55 -12.33 14.95
C HIS A 126 -7.62 -12.00 13.45
N PHE A 127 -6.54 -11.45 12.89
CA PHE A 127 -6.46 -11.07 11.50
C PHE A 127 -5.82 -12.20 10.68
N HIS A 128 -6.49 -12.63 9.61
CA HIS A 128 -5.97 -13.67 8.73
C HIS A 128 -5.37 -13.09 7.46
N ILE A 129 -4.37 -13.78 6.90
CA ILE A 129 -3.70 -13.36 5.66
C ILE A 129 -4.67 -13.21 4.48
N LEU A 130 -5.74 -14.02 4.43
CA LEU A 130 -6.79 -13.90 3.42
C LEU A 130 -7.56 -12.58 3.55
N LEU A 131 -7.93 -12.20 4.78
CA LEU A 131 -8.61 -10.94 5.07
C LEU A 131 -7.71 -9.75 4.71
N ASN A 132 -6.40 -9.87 4.98
CA ASN A 132 -5.43 -8.88 4.53
C ASN A 132 -5.45 -8.73 3.00
N GLY A 133 -5.43 -9.85 2.26
CA GLY A 133 -5.53 -9.84 0.80
C GLY A 133 -6.81 -9.16 0.29
N ILE A 134 -7.94 -9.35 0.97
CA ILE A 134 -9.19 -8.65 0.66
C ILE A 134 -9.06 -7.15 0.90
N VAL A 135 -8.49 -6.73 2.04
CA VAL A 135 -8.25 -5.30 2.33
C VAL A 135 -7.33 -4.67 1.29
N PHE A 136 -6.26 -5.35 0.88
CA PHE A 136 -5.40 -4.89 -0.21
C PHE A 136 -6.14 -4.79 -1.54
N PHE A 137 -6.93 -5.80 -1.90
CA PHE A 137 -7.74 -5.77 -3.11
C PHE A 137 -8.66 -4.54 -3.12
N LEU A 138 -9.35 -4.29 -2.01
CA LEU A 138 -10.23 -3.14 -1.86
C LEU A 138 -9.46 -1.83 -1.91
N GLY A 139 -8.36 -1.70 -1.16
CA GLY A 139 -7.51 -0.50 -1.16
C GLY A 139 -7.00 -0.13 -2.54
N LEU A 140 -6.46 -1.10 -3.29
CA LEU A 140 -5.98 -0.88 -4.66
C LEU A 140 -7.12 -0.41 -5.60
N ASN A 141 -8.29 -1.04 -5.51
CA ASN A 141 -9.40 -0.74 -6.41
C ASN A 141 -10.12 0.57 -6.05
N VAL A 142 -10.29 0.88 -4.77
CA VAL A 142 -10.86 2.15 -4.29
C VAL A 142 -9.96 3.31 -4.71
N THR A 143 -8.66 3.23 -4.42
CA THR A 143 -7.71 4.28 -4.80
C THR A 143 -7.66 4.44 -6.33
N ARG A 144 -7.69 3.34 -7.08
CA ARG A 144 -7.73 3.40 -8.54
C ARG A 144 -9.03 4.02 -9.07
N LEU A 145 -10.17 3.67 -8.49
CA LEU A 145 -11.46 4.25 -8.86
C LEU A 145 -11.47 5.76 -8.61
N TYR A 146 -10.98 6.19 -7.44
CA TYR A 146 -10.85 7.59 -7.07
C TYR A 146 -9.96 8.37 -8.04
N GLY A 147 -8.76 7.87 -8.33
CA GLY A 147 -7.84 8.50 -9.29
C GLY A 147 -8.45 8.62 -10.69
N ARG A 148 -9.09 7.55 -11.19
CA ARG A 148 -9.78 7.58 -12.50
C ARG A 148 -10.92 8.60 -12.53
N TRP A 149 -11.73 8.65 -11.47
CA TRP A 149 -12.82 9.61 -11.35
C TRP A 149 -12.31 11.05 -11.39
N PHE A 150 -11.28 11.36 -10.59
CA PHE A 150 -10.71 12.70 -10.51
C PHE A 150 -10.17 13.18 -11.86
N PHE A 151 -9.33 12.39 -12.53
CA PHE A 151 -8.74 12.79 -13.81
C PHE A 151 -9.69 12.69 -15.01
N LYS A 152 -10.74 11.86 -14.93
CA LYS A 152 -11.83 11.90 -15.93
C LYS A 152 -12.61 13.21 -15.80
N ALA A 153 -12.95 13.64 -14.59
CA ALA A 153 -13.67 14.89 -14.34
C ALA A 153 -12.87 16.12 -14.82
N VAL A 154 -11.54 16.11 -14.63
CA VAL A 154 -10.66 17.19 -15.11
C VAL A 154 -10.62 17.26 -16.64
N ARG A 155 -10.55 16.12 -17.34
CA ARG A 155 -10.52 16.09 -18.82
C ARG A 155 -11.86 16.44 -19.49
N GLY A 156 -12.98 16.34 -18.77
CA GLY A 156 -14.29 16.73 -19.28
C GLY A 156 -14.64 18.22 -19.10
N ARG A 157 -13.74 19.03 -18.53
CA ARG A 157 -13.93 20.46 -18.25
C ARG A 157 -12.98 21.38 -19.02
N GLY A 158 -12.10 20.84 -19.86
CA GLY A 158 -11.20 21.60 -20.73
C GLY A 158 -11.56 21.35 -22.18
#